data_AF-A0A920A935-F1
#
_entry.id   AF-A0A920A935-F1
#
_cell.length_a   1.000
_cell.length_b   1.000
_cell.length_c   1.000
_cell.angle_alpha   90.00
_cell.angle_beta   90.00
_cell.angle_gamma   90.00
#
_symmetry.space_group_name_H-M   'P 1'
#
loop_
_entity.id
_entity.type
_entity.pdbx_description
1 polymer ?
#
loop_
_entity_poly.entity_id
_entity_poly.type
_entity_poly.pdbx_seq_one_letter_code
_entity_poly.pdbx_strand_id
1 'polypeptide(L)'
;MIASLLPLYLKYYFKDDPIFQETKVVVSLYKDQIEGDLNKNFVNKINFDGIEGDPLKSLSKPTYENLYRISAEHADGVILTSDLKSKYSDILDKTKVPILECNFDDPEYKEKYTNFYNSFLK
;
A
#
# COMPACT_ATOMS: atom_id res chain seq x y z
N MET A 1 -6.67 8.50 1.70
CA MET A 1 -7.52 7.44 1.13
C MET A 1 -7.54 7.36 -0.39
N ILE A 2 -7.29 8.46 -1.13
CA ILE A 2 -7.06 8.41 -2.59
C ILE A 2 -5.68 7.82 -2.94
N ALA A 3 -4.66 8.09 -2.11
CA ALA A 3 -3.31 7.60 -2.34
C ALA A 3 -3.13 6.07 -2.29
N SER A 4 -4.11 5.32 -1.75
CA SER A 4 -4.01 3.87 -1.61
C SER A 4 -3.97 3.12 -2.94
N LEU A 5 -4.47 3.71 -4.03
CA LEU A 5 -4.40 3.13 -5.38
C LEU A 5 -3.12 3.52 -6.14
N LEU A 6 -2.34 4.49 -5.67
CA LEU A 6 -1.16 4.97 -6.37
C LEU A 6 -0.14 3.86 -6.67
N PRO A 7 0.24 2.97 -5.71
CA PRO A 7 1.19 1.89 -6.00
C PRO A 7 0.69 0.95 -7.10
N LEU A 8 -0.61 0.64 -7.09
CA LEU A 8 -1.27 -0.19 -8.10
C LEU A 8 -1.20 0.49 -9.48
N TYR A 9 -1.60 1.75 -9.59
CA TYR A 9 -1.60 2.45 -10.89
C TYR A 9 -0.19 2.62 -11.45
N LEU A 10 0.82 2.90 -10.61
CA LEU A 10 2.20 2.97 -11.06
C LEU A 10 2.69 1.62 -11.62
N LYS A 11 2.30 0.50 -11.00
CA LYS A 11 2.71 -0.85 -11.44
C LYS A 11 2.00 -1.37 -12.69
N TYR A 12 0.75 -0.97 -12.92
CA TYR A 12 -0.08 -1.59 -13.97
C TYR A 12 -0.49 -0.61 -15.08
N TYR A 13 -0.87 0.62 -14.72
CA TYR A 13 -1.32 1.62 -15.69
C TYR A 13 -0.15 2.41 -16.28
N PHE A 14 0.75 2.89 -15.43
CA PHE A 14 1.93 3.68 -15.85
C PHE A 14 3.20 2.84 -16.06
N LYS A 15 3.07 1.51 -16.15
CA LYS A 15 4.21 0.58 -16.23
C LYS A 15 5.15 0.84 -17.41
N ASP A 16 4.61 1.36 -18.51
CA ASP A 16 5.32 1.62 -19.76
C ASP A 16 5.81 3.07 -19.86
N ASP A 17 5.50 3.92 -18.87
CA ASP A 17 5.95 5.31 -18.81
C ASP A 17 7.38 5.38 -18.24
N PRO A 18 8.38 5.79 -19.03
CA PRO A 18 9.78 5.81 -18.61
C PRO A 18 10.03 6.65 -17.36
N ILE A 19 9.21 7.67 -17.09
CA ILE A 19 9.42 8.59 -15.97
C ILE A 19 9.22 7.91 -14.61
N PHE A 20 8.49 6.79 -14.57
CA PHE A 20 8.18 6.07 -13.33
C PHE A 20 8.95 4.76 -13.15
N GLN A 21 9.78 4.35 -14.11
CA GLN A 21 10.47 3.04 -14.08
C GLN A 21 11.34 2.83 -12.82
N GLU A 22 11.98 3.90 -12.34
CA GLU A 22 12.82 3.84 -11.14
C GLU A 22 12.11 4.39 -9.88
N THR A 23 10.82 4.73 -9.98
CA THR A 23 10.06 5.22 -8.83
C THR A 23 9.85 4.12 -7.80
N LYS A 24 10.12 4.45 -6.53
CA LYS A 24 9.84 3.61 -5.38
C LYS A 24 8.69 4.18 -4.57
N VAL A 25 7.72 3.34 -4.22
CA VAL A 25 6.54 3.76 -3.46
C VAL A 25 6.54 3.11 -2.09
N VAL A 26 6.65 3.93 -1.05
CA VAL A 26 6.50 3.50 0.34
C VAL A 26 5.13 3.91 0.85
N VAL A 27 4.38 2.96 1.43
CA VAL A 27 3.06 3.22 2.01
C VAL A 27 3.11 3.16 3.53
N SER A 28 2.39 4.07 4.19
CA SER A 28 2.21 4.06 5.64
C SER A 28 0.76 3.75 5.98
N LEU A 29 0.55 2.71 6.79
CA LEU A 29 -0.77 2.27 7.24
C LEU A 29 -1.04 2.81 8.66
N TYR A 30 -2.22 3.39 8.85
CA TYR A 30 -2.65 3.96 10.13
C TYR A 30 -4.00 3.39 10.57
N LYS A 31 -4.27 3.47 11.88
CA LYS A 31 -5.42 2.82 12.52
C LYS A 31 -6.75 3.42 12.11
N ASP A 32 -6.78 4.70 11.74
CA ASP A 32 -8.00 5.46 11.43
C ASP A 32 -8.59 5.05 10.08
N GLN A 33 -9.16 3.86 10.05
CA GLN A 33 -9.90 3.35 8.92
C GLN A 33 -11.34 3.79 9.08
N ILE A 34 -11.84 4.47 8.05
CA ILE A 34 -13.27 4.73 7.95
C ILE A 34 -13.96 3.35 7.85
N GLU A 35 -14.93 3.11 8.71
CA GLU A 35 -15.73 1.89 8.63
C GLU A 35 -16.76 2.00 7.51
N GLY A 36 -17.06 0.86 6.88
CA GLY A 36 -18.06 0.77 5.82
C GLY A 36 -17.51 0.35 4.47
N ASP A 37 -18.45 0.17 3.53
CA ASP A 37 -18.16 -0.21 2.16
C ASP A 37 -18.10 1.05 1.27
N LEU A 38 -17.14 1.06 0.35
CA LEU A 38 -17.13 1.99 -0.77
C LEU A 38 -18.25 1.62 -1.76
N ASN A 39 -18.43 2.46 -2.76
CA ASN A 39 -19.38 2.20 -3.84
C ASN A 39 -19.10 0.83 -4.50
N LYS A 40 -20.14 0.01 -4.69
CA LYS A 40 -20.02 -1.32 -5.33
C LYS A 40 -19.41 -1.26 -6.74
N ASN A 41 -19.55 -0.13 -7.43
CA ASN A 41 -18.97 0.11 -8.75
C ASN A 41 -17.51 0.60 -8.70
N PHE A 42 -16.86 0.64 -7.53
CA PHE A 42 -15.49 1.13 -7.38
C PHE A 42 -14.50 0.30 -8.21
N VAL A 43 -14.58 -1.03 -8.13
CA VAL A 43 -13.73 -1.95 -8.89
C VAL A 43 -13.94 -1.79 -10.40
N ASN A 44 -15.19 -1.57 -10.85
CA ASN A 44 -15.50 -1.38 -12.26
C ASN A 44 -14.79 -0.15 -12.86
N LYS A 45 -14.54 0.89 -12.06
CA LYS A 45 -13.78 2.07 -12.52
C LYS A 45 -12.30 1.73 -12.76
N ILE A 46 -11.71 0.90 -11.90
CA ILE A 46 -10.32 0.48 -12.05
C ILE A 46 -10.17 -0.48 -13.24
N ASN A 47 -11.15 -1.37 -13.45
CA ASN A 47 -11.21 -2.22 -14.64
C ASN A 47 -11.32 -1.40 -15.94
N PHE A 48 -12.12 -0.31 -15.93
CA PHE A 48 -12.25 0.59 -17.08
C PHE A 48 -10.89 1.20 -17.50
N ASP A 49 -9.99 1.42 -16.55
CA ASP A 49 -8.63 1.90 -16.80
C ASP A 49 -7.67 0.78 -17.28
N GLY A 50 -8.14 -0.47 -17.40
CA GLY A 50 -7.38 -1.61 -17.93
C GLY A 50 -6.60 -2.43 -16.89
N ILE A 51 -6.82 -2.19 -15.60
CA ILE A 51 -6.24 -3.02 -14.53
C ILE A 51 -7.28 -4.05 -14.11
N GLU A 52 -7.04 -5.33 -14.40
CA GLU A 52 -8.01 -6.41 -14.15
C GLU A 52 -7.36 -7.66 -13.55
N GLY A 53 -8.18 -8.52 -12.93
CA GLY A 53 -7.78 -9.84 -12.47
C GLY A 53 -7.08 -9.84 -11.12
N ASP A 54 -5.99 -10.62 -11.01
CA ASP A 54 -5.25 -10.86 -9.78
C ASP A 54 -4.84 -9.59 -8.99
N PRO A 55 -4.42 -8.48 -9.62
CA PRO A 55 -4.05 -7.25 -8.90
C PRO A 55 -5.16 -6.65 -8.05
N LEU A 56 -6.43 -6.97 -8.35
CA LEU A 56 -7.62 -6.44 -7.67
C LEU A 56 -8.29 -7.45 -6.73
N LYS A 57 -7.71 -8.64 -6.55
CA LYS A 57 -8.34 -9.73 -5.79
C LYS A 57 -8.72 -9.32 -4.36
N SER A 58 -7.83 -8.58 -3.69
CA SER A 58 -8.05 -8.06 -2.34
C SER A 58 -9.14 -6.99 -2.29
N LEU A 59 -9.50 -6.37 -3.43
CA LEU A 59 -10.53 -5.33 -3.55
C LEU A 59 -11.91 -5.87 -3.98
N SER A 60 -12.08 -7.19 -4.11
CA SER A 60 -13.37 -7.84 -4.42
C SER A 60 -14.52 -7.38 -3.52
N LYS A 61 -14.23 -7.10 -2.24
CA LYS A 61 -15.07 -6.30 -1.37
C LYS A 61 -14.45 -4.89 -1.26
N PRO A 62 -15.07 -3.82 -1.77
CA PRO A 62 -14.42 -2.52 -1.82
C PRO A 62 -14.54 -1.81 -0.46
N THR A 63 -13.78 -2.25 0.54
CA THR A 63 -13.69 -1.61 1.86
C THR A 63 -12.41 -0.80 1.99
N TYR A 64 -12.35 0.10 2.98
CA TYR A 64 -11.13 0.83 3.29
C TYR A 64 -9.99 -0.08 3.76
N GLU A 65 -10.32 -1.12 4.51
CA GLU A 65 -9.35 -2.17 4.85
C GLU A 65 -8.74 -2.76 3.58
N ASN A 66 -9.57 -3.13 2.60
CA ASN A 66 -9.12 -3.74 1.36
C ASN A 66 -8.36 -2.76 0.44
N LEU A 67 -8.61 -1.45 0.54
CA LEU A 67 -7.75 -0.45 -0.10
C LEU A 67 -6.34 -0.45 0.50
N TYR A 68 -6.23 -0.59 1.83
CA TYR A 68 -4.93 -0.68 2.48
C TYR A 68 -4.18 -1.95 2.07
N ARG A 69 -4.91 -3.07 1.97
CA ARG A 69 -4.40 -4.34 1.46
C ARG A 69 -3.77 -4.16 0.08
N ILE A 70 -4.52 -3.60 -0.88
CA ILE A 70 -4.03 -3.29 -2.24
C ILE A 70 -2.81 -2.37 -2.19
N SER A 71 -2.83 -1.32 -1.37
CA SER A 71 -1.71 -0.40 -1.29
C SER A 71 -0.42 -1.08 -0.82
N ALA A 72 -0.50 -1.96 0.17
CA ALA A 72 0.64 -2.68 0.72
C ALA A 72 1.15 -3.78 -0.23
N GLU A 73 0.24 -4.50 -0.88
CA GLU A 73 0.56 -5.54 -1.87
C GLU A 73 1.39 -5.00 -3.05
N HIS A 74 1.11 -3.77 -3.46
CA HIS A 74 1.71 -3.15 -4.64
C HIS A 74 2.84 -2.16 -4.33
N ALA A 75 3.10 -1.84 -3.07
CA ALA A 75 4.20 -0.97 -2.65
C ALA A 75 5.59 -1.61 -2.84
N ASP A 76 6.64 -0.79 -2.74
CA ASP A 76 8.04 -1.21 -2.59
C ASP A 76 8.48 -1.29 -1.13
N GLY A 77 7.74 -0.68 -0.21
CA GLY A 77 7.99 -0.73 1.24
C GLY A 77 6.74 -0.36 2.04
N VAL A 78 6.60 -0.93 3.23
CA VAL A 78 5.43 -0.70 4.10
C VAL A 78 5.88 -0.23 5.46
N ILE A 79 5.24 0.82 5.97
CA ILE A 79 5.37 1.31 7.33
C ILE A 79 4.04 1.11 8.04
N LEU A 80 4.06 0.60 9.26
CA LEU A 80 2.86 0.44 10.08
C LEU A 80 3.15 0.53 11.57
N THR A 81 2.12 0.79 12.35
CA THR A 81 2.14 0.70 13.80
C THR A 81 1.97 -0.76 14.26
N SER A 82 2.49 -1.07 15.45
CA SER A 82 2.47 -2.43 16.03
C SER A 82 1.06 -3.01 16.15
N ASP A 83 0.06 -2.17 16.42
CA ASP A 83 -1.33 -2.57 16.60
C ASP A 83 -2.03 -2.97 15.28
N LEU A 84 -1.45 -2.63 14.13
CA LEU A 84 -1.95 -3.03 12.81
C LEU A 84 -1.30 -4.29 12.27
N LYS A 85 -0.16 -4.71 12.83
CA LYS A 85 0.63 -5.82 12.30
C LYS A 85 -0.15 -7.12 12.25
N SER A 86 -0.90 -7.44 13.31
CA SER A 86 -1.73 -8.65 13.37
C SER A 86 -2.87 -8.63 12.36
N LYS A 87 -3.45 -7.45 12.09
CA LYS A 87 -4.57 -7.27 11.14
C LYS A 87 -4.13 -7.50 9.69
N TYR A 88 -2.88 -7.16 9.37
CA TYR A 88 -2.32 -7.22 8.02
C TYR A 88 -1.26 -8.30 7.83
N SER A 89 -1.04 -9.18 8.81
CA SER A 89 0.05 -10.16 8.79
C SER A 89 0.00 -11.06 7.55
N ASP A 90 -1.21 -11.46 7.13
CA ASP A 90 -1.43 -12.29 5.96
C ASP A 90 -0.94 -11.66 4.64
N ILE A 91 -0.91 -10.34 4.57
CA ILE A 91 -0.35 -9.59 3.43
C ILE A 91 1.11 -9.31 3.65
N LEU A 92 1.50 -8.85 4.84
CA LEU A 92 2.88 -8.56 5.19
C LEU A 92 3.79 -9.78 4.99
N ASP A 93 3.30 -10.98 5.26
CA ASP A 93 4.04 -12.24 5.03
C ASP A 93 4.13 -12.61 3.54
N LYS A 94 3.17 -12.14 2.73
CA LYS A 94 3.17 -12.35 1.26
C LYS A 94 4.00 -11.30 0.54
N THR A 95 4.04 -10.07 1.05
CA THR A 95 4.83 -9.00 0.44
C THR A 95 6.30 -9.23 0.75
N LYS A 96 7.12 -9.38 -0.29
CA LYS A 96 8.58 -9.55 -0.15
C LYS A 96 9.31 -8.21 -0.01
N VAL A 97 8.64 -7.21 0.53
CA VAL A 97 9.12 -5.83 0.60
C VAL A 97 9.60 -5.51 2.02
N PRO A 98 10.54 -4.56 2.19
CA PRO A 98 10.92 -4.10 3.52
C PRO A 98 9.71 -3.57 4.29
N ILE A 99 9.62 -3.97 5.55
CA ILE A 99 8.56 -3.54 6.47
C ILE A 99 9.21 -2.83 7.66
N LEU A 100 8.76 -1.62 7.94
CA LEU A 100 9.09 -0.88 9.15
C LEU A 100 7.89 -0.89 10.09
N GLU A 101 8.06 -1.53 11.25
CA GLU A 101 7.15 -1.37 12.38
C GLU A 101 7.65 -0.20 13.23
N CYS A 102 6.88 0.89 13.30
CA CYS A 102 7.27 2.08 14.07
C CYS A 102 6.02 2.83 14.54
N ASN A 103 5.93 3.03 15.87
CA ASN A 103 4.84 3.79 16.48
C ASN A 103 5.22 5.27 16.60
N PHE A 104 4.23 6.17 16.61
CA PHE A 104 4.47 7.61 16.65
C PHE A 104 5.12 8.11 17.95
N ASP A 105 4.96 7.36 19.04
CA ASP A 105 5.54 7.63 20.35
C ASP A 105 6.96 7.05 20.51
N ASP A 106 7.49 6.39 19.48
CA ASP A 106 8.87 5.89 19.46
C ASP A 106 9.86 7.07 19.45
N PRO A 107 10.73 7.21 20.46
CA PRO A 107 11.69 8.32 20.52
C PRO A 107 12.68 8.32 19.34
N GLU A 108 12.89 7.16 18.71
CA GLU A 108 13.79 6.97 17.57
C GLU A 108 13.06 7.00 16.22
N TYR A 109 11.77 7.36 16.17
CA TYR A 109 10.97 7.26 14.94
C TYR A 109 11.63 7.96 13.74
N LYS A 110 12.24 9.13 13.96
CA LYS A 110 12.89 9.91 12.90
C LYS A 110 14.03 9.12 12.27
N GLU A 111 14.91 8.56 13.11
CA GLU A 111 16.07 7.80 12.64
C GLU A 111 15.64 6.53 11.92
N LYS A 112 14.63 5.81 12.47
CA LYS A 112 14.06 4.62 11.84
C LYS A 112 13.47 4.91 10.46
N TYR A 113 12.69 5.98 10.32
CA TYR A 113 12.15 6.40 9.02
C TYR A 113 13.27 6.82 8.05
N THR A 114 14.24 7.60 8.50
CA THR A 114 15.39 8.01 7.66
C THR A 114 16.15 6.80 7.14
N ASN A 115 16.51 5.86 8.01
CA ASN A 115 17.23 4.64 7.64
C ASN A 115 16.39 3.77 6.69
N PHE A 116 15.08 3.68 6.92
CA PHE A 116 14.18 2.95 6.05
C PHE A 116 14.10 3.55 4.66
N TYR A 117 13.89 4.87 4.53
CA TYR A 117 13.89 5.53 3.21
C TYR A 117 15.24 5.43 2.52
N ASN A 118 16.35 5.61 3.25
CA ASN A 118 17.70 5.47 2.71
C ASN A 118 17.98 4.06 2.19
N SER A 119 17.32 3.02 2.71
CA SER A 119 17.47 1.66 2.17
C SER A 119 16.97 1.49 0.73
N PHE A 120 16.15 2.43 0.24
CA PHE A 120 15.66 2.45 -1.15
C PHE A 120 16.46 3.37 -2.07
N LEU A 121 17.20 4.32 -1.49
CA LEU A 121 18.07 5.24 -2.22
C LEU A 121 19.43 4.56 -2.42
N LYS A 122 19.66 4.02 -3.62
CA LYS A 122 20.99 3.57 -4.04
C LYS A 122 21.78 4.73 -4.61
#